data_AF-A0AB38X8Q3-F1
#
_entry.id   AF-A0AB38X8Q3-F1
#
_cell.length_a   1.000
_cell.length_b   1.000
_cell.length_c   1.000
_cell.angle_alpha   90.00
_cell.angle_beta   90.00
_cell.angle_gamma   90.00
#
_symmetry.space_group_name_H-M   'P 1'
#
loop_
_entity.id
_entity.type
_entity.pdbx_description
1 polymer ?
#
loop_
_entity_poly.entity_id
_entity_poly.type
_entity_poly.pdbx_seq_one_letter_code
_entity_poly.pdbx_strand_id
1 'polypeptide(L)'
;MENAGRRDITSQAEETSAVELSHNLTTVTTEIKAYQSIGGQAIFEIGRRLKWVKENDLAHGEYMKWLKESVNMNPTTAQRFVKIASELPNRYSSTDLGWKALYEIATMPPEERDNPQQLDSGETKKPDEMTVRELRETKRKLAAAYSENMANQTLLTQADKKAQKLQDQVTKLQRDPEIKQV
;
A
#
# COMPACT_ATOMS: atom_id res chain seq x y z
N MET A 1 30.75 1.64 -20.61
CA MET A 1 29.77 1.50 -19.52
C MET A 1 28.74 0.48 -19.97
N GLU A 2 28.63 -0.58 -19.18
CA GLU A 2 28.08 -1.88 -19.53
C GLU A 2 26.56 -1.82 -19.66
N ASN A 3 26.06 -2.19 -20.85
CA ASN A 3 24.65 -2.19 -21.20
C ASN A 3 23.97 -3.37 -20.50
N ALA A 4 23.53 -3.15 -19.26
CA ALA A 4 22.86 -4.17 -18.45
C ALA A 4 21.51 -4.57 -19.09
N GLY A 5 21.51 -5.70 -19.80
CA GLY A 5 20.36 -6.60 -19.94
C GLY A 5 19.07 -5.95 -20.43
N ARG A 6 19.06 -5.39 -21.64
CA ARG A 6 17.83 -5.07 -22.35
C ARG A 6 17.14 -6.39 -22.73
N ARG A 7 16.20 -6.87 -21.90
CA ARG A 7 15.26 -7.90 -22.36
C ARG A 7 14.38 -7.24 -23.41
N ASP A 8 14.46 -7.74 -24.64
CA ASP A 8 13.60 -7.28 -25.73
C ASP A 8 12.17 -7.80 -25.48
N ILE A 9 11.39 -6.98 -24.77
CA ILE A 9 9.97 -7.25 -24.47
C ILE A 9 9.08 -7.08 -25.70
N THR A 10 9.58 -6.44 -26.76
CA THR A 10 8.84 -6.23 -28.00
C THR A 10 8.71 -7.56 -28.78
N SER A 11 9.74 -8.41 -28.76
CA SER A 11 9.71 -9.72 -29.41
C SER A 11 8.62 -10.65 -28.86
N GLN A 12 8.34 -10.60 -27.55
CA GLN A 12 7.25 -11.39 -26.94
C GLN A 12 5.85 -10.85 -27.28
N ALA A 13 5.70 -9.53 -27.43
CA ALA A 13 4.42 -8.92 -27.80
C ALA A 13 4.03 -9.25 -29.25
N GLU A 14 4.99 -9.29 -30.16
CA GLU A 14 4.75 -9.59 -31.58
C GLU A 14 4.39 -11.07 -31.82
N GLU A 15 5.01 -12.02 -31.11
CA GLU A 15 4.68 -13.46 -31.20
C GLU A 15 3.24 -13.80 -30.78
N THR A 16 2.65 -13.05 -29.85
CA THR A 16 1.26 -13.31 -29.39
C THR A 16 0.18 -12.94 -30.40
N SER A 17 0.49 -12.14 -31.42
CA SER A 17 -0.50 -11.66 -32.39
C SER A 17 -0.89 -12.69 -33.46
N ALA A 18 -0.18 -13.83 -33.53
CA ALA A 18 -0.31 -14.81 -34.62
C ALA A 18 -0.84 -16.20 -34.17
N VAL A 19 -1.25 -16.37 -32.92
CA VAL A 19 -1.73 -17.66 -32.39
C VAL A 19 -3.25 -17.75 -32.47
N GLU A 20 -3.78 -18.74 -33.19
CA GLU A 20 -5.23 -19.02 -33.20
C GLU A 20 -5.73 -19.40 -31.80
N LEU A 21 -6.92 -18.93 -31.43
CA LEU A 21 -7.55 -19.26 -30.15
C LEU A 21 -7.80 -20.77 -30.04
N SER A 22 -7.25 -21.40 -29.00
CA SER A 22 -7.51 -22.81 -28.71
C SER A 22 -8.97 -23.04 -28.30
N HIS A 23 -9.55 -24.16 -28.71
CA HIS A 23 -10.88 -24.62 -28.26
C HIS A 23 -10.79 -25.65 -27.12
N ASN A 24 -9.58 -25.97 -26.65
CA ASN A 24 -9.38 -26.86 -25.51
C ASN A 24 -9.43 -26.07 -24.20
N LEU A 25 -10.37 -26.41 -23.31
CA LEU A 25 -10.58 -25.69 -22.04
C LEU A 25 -9.32 -25.64 -21.17
N THR A 26 -8.53 -26.72 -21.10
CA THR A 26 -7.29 -26.77 -20.31
C THR A 26 -6.22 -25.85 -20.89
N THR A 27 -6.07 -25.84 -22.22
CA THR A 27 -5.16 -24.92 -22.92
C THR A 27 -5.55 -23.46 -22.68
N VAL A 28 -6.81 -23.11 -22.93
CA VAL A 28 -7.33 -21.76 -22.71
C VAL A 28 -7.18 -21.31 -21.25
N THR A 29 -7.43 -22.21 -20.30
CA THR A 29 -7.24 -21.91 -18.86
C THR A 29 -5.78 -21.58 -18.53
N THR A 30 -4.84 -22.32 -19.11
CA THR A 30 -3.40 -22.10 -18.92
C THR A 30 -2.97 -20.76 -19.52
N GLU A 31 -3.43 -20.45 -20.74
CA GLU A 31 -3.16 -19.18 -21.41
C GLU A 31 -3.71 -17.98 -20.63
N ILE A 32 -4.95 -18.07 -20.13
CA ILE A 32 -5.56 -17.02 -19.29
C ILE A 32 -4.69 -16.74 -18.06
N LYS A 33 -4.27 -17.79 -17.35
CA LYS A 33 -3.40 -17.65 -16.17
C LYS A 33 -2.04 -17.04 -16.52
N ALA A 34 -1.47 -17.39 -17.66
CA ALA A 34 -0.22 -16.78 -18.14
C ALA A 34 -0.39 -15.28 -18.38
N TYR A 35 -1.46 -14.87 -19.08
CA TYR A 35 -1.75 -13.44 -19.31
C TYR A 35 -2.08 -12.68 -18.03
N GLN A 36 -2.78 -13.29 -17.07
CA GLN A 36 -3.00 -12.71 -15.74
C GLN A 36 -1.66 -12.44 -15.03
N SER A 37 -0.75 -13.42 -15.03
CA SER A 37 0.58 -13.26 -14.44
C SER A 37 1.40 -12.17 -15.12
N ILE A 38 1.39 -12.12 -16.46
CA ILE A 38 2.05 -11.06 -17.24
C ILE A 38 1.47 -9.69 -16.89
N GLY A 39 0.15 -9.58 -16.79
CA GLY A 39 -0.53 -8.34 -16.39
C GLY A 39 -0.15 -7.87 -14.98
N GLY A 40 -0.10 -8.79 -14.02
CA GLY A 40 0.36 -8.52 -12.66
C GLY A 40 1.80 -8.02 -12.62
N GLN A 41 2.72 -8.72 -13.30
CA GLN A 41 4.13 -8.31 -13.42
C GLN A 41 4.31 -6.96 -14.12
N ALA A 42 3.54 -6.70 -15.17
CA ALA A 42 3.60 -5.45 -15.92
C ALA A 42 3.31 -4.23 -15.03
N ILE A 43 2.35 -4.32 -14.11
CA ILE A 43 2.04 -3.24 -13.16
C ILE A 43 3.28 -2.86 -12.33
N PHE A 44 3.99 -3.85 -11.79
CA PHE A 44 5.21 -3.65 -11.00
C PHE A 44 6.37 -3.12 -11.83
N GLU A 45 6.60 -3.68 -13.01
CA GLU A 45 7.69 -3.30 -13.92
C GLU A 45 7.51 -1.87 -14.47
N ILE A 46 6.27 -1.48 -14.79
CA ILE A 46 5.94 -0.10 -15.16
C ILE A 46 6.20 0.82 -13.97
N GLY A 47 5.71 0.48 -12.78
CA GLY A 47 5.93 1.29 -11.57
C GLY A 47 7.42 1.52 -11.26
N ARG A 48 8.27 0.50 -11.42
CA ARG A 48 9.73 0.62 -11.25
C ARG A 48 10.38 1.55 -12.27
N ARG A 49 10.02 1.44 -13.55
CA ARG A 49 10.56 2.32 -14.61
C ARG A 49 10.12 3.77 -14.42
N LEU A 50 8.86 3.98 -14.09
CA LEU A 50 8.32 5.30 -13.77
C LEU A 50 9.06 5.94 -12.60
N LYS A 51 9.32 5.18 -11.54
CA LYS A 51 10.10 5.64 -10.37
C LYS A 51 11.52 6.01 -10.78
N TRP A 52 12.21 5.14 -11.52
CA TRP A 52 13.57 5.38 -11.97
C TRP A 52 13.69 6.67 -12.79
N VAL A 53 12.82 6.88 -13.78
CA VAL A 53 12.81 8.11 -14.60
C VAL A 53 12.60 9.35 -13.74
N LYS A 54 11.66 9.27 -12.79
CA LYS A 54 11.37 10.37 -11.87
C LYS A 54 12.55 10.74 -10.97
N GLU A 55 13.36 9.77 -10.58
CA GLU A 55 14.47 9.94 -9.64
C GLU A 55 15.82 10.24 -10.33
N ASN A 56 16.01 9.85 -11.60
CA ASN A 56 17.34 9.81 -12.22
C ASN A 56 17.49 10.56 -13.55
N ASP A 57 16.42 10.78 -14.31
CA ASP A 57 16.56 11.10 -15.75
C ASP A 57 16.03 12.48 -16.14
N LEU A 58 14.98 12.98 -15.46
CA LEU A 58 14.31 14.20 -15.86
C LEU A 58 14.54 15.36 -14.88
N ALA A 59 14.82 16.54 -15.44
CA ALA A 59 14.82 17.80 -14.68
C ALA A 59 13.44 18.06 -14.05
N HIS A 60 13.44 18.84 -12.96
CA HIS A 60 12.21 19.13 -12.20
C HIS A 60 11.13 19.77 -13.11
N GLY A 61 9.98 19.12 -13.25
CA GLY A 61 8.85 19.57 -14.09
C GLY A 61 8.68 18.80 -15.41
N GLU A 62 9.72 18.18 -15.96
CA GLU A 62 9.66 17.48 -17.25
C GLU A 62 8.93 16.12 -17.16
N TYR A 63 8.88 15.52 -15.98
CA TYR A 63 8.25 14.21 -15.76
C TYR A 63 6.77 14.15 -16.21
N MET A 64 5.99 15.19 -15.92
CA MET A 64 4.57 15.23 -16.30
C MET A 64 4.37 15.37 -17.81
N LYS A 65 5.26 16.14 -18.45
CA LYS A 65 5.27 16.33 -19.90
C LYS A 65 5.62 15.03 -20.61
N TRP A 66 6.70 14.37 -20.19
CA TRP A 66 7.12 13.06 -20.70
C TRP A 66 6.03 11.99 -20.55
N LEU A 67 5.36 11.93 -19.39
CA LEU A 67 4.23 11.01 -19.18
C LEU A 67 3.12 11.22 -20.19
N LYS A 68 2.76 12.48 -20.48
CA LYS A 68 1.67 12.81 -21.39
C LYS A 68 2.04 12.60 -22.85
N GLU A 69 3.23 13.06 -23.26
CA GLU A 69 3.64 13.13 -24.66
C GLU A 69 4.29 11.84 -25.16
N SER A 70 5.05 11.13 -24.31
CA SER A 70 5.81 9.94 -24.72
C SER A 70 5.17 8.63 -24.27
N VAL A 71 4.59 8.59 -23.06
CA VAL A 71 4.01 7.36 -22.48
C VAL A 71 2.49 7.30 -22.66
N ASN A 72 1.84 8.44 -22.89
CA ASN A 72 0.38 8.59 -22.90
C ASN A 72 -0.29 8.03 -21.63
N MET A 73 0.27 8.35 -20.46
CA MET A 73 -0.22 7.88 -19.17
C MET A 73 -0.68 9.02 -18.27
N ASN A 74 -1.85 8.85 -17.66
CA ASN A 74 -2.35 9.78 -16.66
C ASN A 74 -1.39 9.83 -15.44
N PRO A 75 -0.98 11.03 -14.98
CA PRO A 75 -0.04 11.17 -13.86
C PRO A 75 -0.48 10.51 -12.56
N THR A 76 -1.78 10.56 -12.25
CA THR A 76 -2.34 9.90 -11.06
C THR A 76 -2.17 8.39 -11.17
N THR A 77 -2.41 7.80 -12.35
CA THR A 77 -2.21 6.36 -12.56
C THR A 77 -0.73 5.99 -12.46
N ALA A 78 0.15 6.77 -13.07
CA ALA A 78 1.60 6.60 -12.97
C ALA A 78 2.06 6.61 -11.50
N GLN A 79 1.60 7.57 -10.71
CA GLN A 79 1.92 7.64 -9.28
C GLN A 79 1.42 6.42 -8.50
N ARG A 80 0.24 5.90 -8.83
CA ARG A 80 -0.29 4.68 -8.19
C ARG A 80 0.56 3.46 -8.50
N PHE A 81 1.03 3.32 -9.74
CA PHE A 81 1.92 2.22 -10.14
C PHE A 81 3.27 2.32 -9.44
N VAL A 82 3.84 3.53 -9.34
CA VAL A 82 5.05 3.78 -8.54
C VAL A 82 4.85 3.39 -7.07
N LYS A 83 3.70 3.74 -6.49
CA LYS A 83 3.36 3.38 -5.09
C LYS A 83 3.26 1.86 -4.93
N ILE A 84 2.53 1.17 -5.80
CA ILE A 84 2.43 -0.31 -5.79
C ILE A 84 3.83 -0.94 -5.82
N ALA A 85 4.66 -0.54 -6.79
CA ALA A 85 5.99 -1.11 -6.96
C ALA A 85 6.98 -0.79 -5.83
N SER A 86 6.77 0.30 -5.09
CA SER A 86 7.63 0.70 -3.97
C SER A 86 7.22 0.07 -2.65
N GLU A 87 5.94 -0.21 -2.47
CA GLU A 87 5.36 -0.60 -1.17
C GLU A 87 5.09 -2.10 -1.08
N LEU A 88 4.73 -2.73 -2.20
CA LEU A 88 4.37 -4.14 -2.21
C LEU A 88 5.55 -5.02 -2.60
N PRO A 89 5.77 -6.15 -1.90
CA PRO A 89 6.74 -7.15 -2.31
C PRO A 89 6.30 -7.86 -3.60
N ASN A 90 7.27 -8.40 -4.34
CA ASN A 90 7.04 -9.05 -5.64
C ASN A 90 6.03 -10.21 -5.62
N ARG A 91 5.73 -10.83 -4.47
CA ARG A 91 4.70 -11.88 -4.38
C ARG A 91 3.33 -11.42 -4.91
N TYR A 92 3.00 -10.13 -4.75
CA TYR A 92 1.74 -9.55 -5.25
C TYR A 92 1.70 -9.43 -6.77
N SER A 93 2.82 -9.64 -7.48
CA SER A 93 2.81 -9.71 -8.95
C SER A 93 2.25 -11.03 -9.48
N SER A 94 2.16 -12.05 -8.63
CA SER A 94 1.61 -13.38 -8.95
C SER A 94 0.15 -13.53 -8.53
N THR A 95 -0.48 -12.49 -7.98
CA THR A 95 -1.89 -12.52 -7.62
C THR A 95 -2.75 -12.09 -8.80
N ASP A 96 -3.99 -12.57 -8.86
CA ASP A 96 -4.96 -12.17 -9.88
C ASP A 96 -5.59 -10.80 -9.59
N LEU A 97 -4.90 -9.95 -8.83
CA LEU A 97 -5.38 -8.64 -8.39
C LEU A 97 -5.17 -7.57 -9.45
N GLY A 98 -6.25 -6.88 -9.79
CA GLY A 98 -6.17 -5.66 -10.59
C GLY A 98 -5.45 -4.52 -9.85
N TRP A 99 -4.83 -3.60 -10.60
CA TRP A 99 -4.04 -2.49 -10.05
C TRP A 99 -4.78 -1.63 -9.01
N LYS A 100 -6.11 -1.52 -9.10
CA LYS A 100 -6.92 -0.79 -8.10
C LYS A 100 -6.84 -1.45 -6.73
N ALA A 101 -7.00 -2.77 -6.65
CA ALA A 101 -6.90 -3.51 -5.39
C ALA A 101 -5.47 -3.44 -4.85
N LEU A 102 -4.47 -3.69 -5.72
CA LEU A 102 -3.06 -3.53 -5.36
C LEU A 102 -2.76 -2.15 -4.80
N TYR A 103 -3.29 -1.08 -5.40
CA TYR A 103 -3.11 0.28 -4.89
C TYR A 103 -3.74 0.50 -3.52
N GLU A 104 -4.95 -0.03 -3.29
CA GLU A 104 -5.57 0.07 -1.97
C GLU A 104 -4.73 -0.67 -0.91
N ILE A 105 -4.25 -1.89 -1.21
CA ILE A 105 -3.36 -2.65 -0.31
C ILE A 105 -2.03 -1.90 -0.08
N ALA A 106 -1.41 -1.35 -1.13
CA ALA A 106 -0.17 -0.57 -1.04
C ALA A 106 -0.29 0.69 -0.18
N THR A 107 -1.52 1.13 0.11
CA THR A 107 -1.80 2.30 0.94
C THR A 107 -2.42 1.94 2.29
N MET A 108 -2.52 0.65 2.61
CA MET A 108 -2.76 0.16 3.96
C MET A 108 -1.47 0.25 4.79
N PRO A 109 -1.58 0.34 6.13
CA PRO A 109 -0.44 0.14 7.03
C PRO A 109 0.26 -1.19 6.71
N PRO A 110 1.61 -1.24 6.63
CA PRO A 110 2.35 -2.44 6.21
C PRO A 110 1.96 -3.72 6.96
N GLU A 111 1.74 -3.61 8.27
CA GLU A 111 1.33 -4.68 9.17
C GLU A 111 -0.07 -5.24 8.87
N GLU A 112 -0.95 -4.43 8.26
CA GLU A 112 -2.33 -4.83 7.94
C GLU A 112 -2.46 -5.40 6.51
N ARG A 113 -1.42 -5.38 5.69
CA ARG A 113 -1.49 -5.79 4.26
C ARG A 113 -1.69 -7.29 4.05
N ASP A 114 -1.35 -8.10 5.04
CA ASP A 114 -1.54 -9.57 5.05
C ASP A 114 -2.41 -10.06 6.21
N ASN A 115 -2.82 -9.15 7.10
CA ASN A 115 -3.57 -9.49 8.30
C ASN A 115 -5.06 -9.64 7.97
N PRO A 116 -5.72 -10.76 8.33
CA PRO A 116 -7.15 -10.91 8.12
C PRO A 116 -7.95 -9.82 8.82
N GLN A 117 -8.96 -9.27 8.12
CA GLN A 117 -9.81 -8.20 8.62
C GLN A 117 -11.25 -8.69 8.69
N GLN A 118 -11.96 -8.26 9.73
CA GLN A 118 -13.38 -8.50 9.86
C GLN A 118 -14.18 -7.45 9.07
N LEU A 119 -14.98 -7.93 8.12
CA LEU A 119 -15.81 -7.11 7.25
C LEU A 119 -17.19 -6.87 7.86
N ASP A 120 -17.90 -5.86 7.35
CA ASP A 120 -19.29 -5.57 7.78
C ASP A 120 -20.27 -6.69 7.39
N SER A 121 -19.92 -7.52 6.40
CA SER A 121 -20.69 -8.73 6.07
C SER A 121 -20.58 -9.83 7.14
N GLY A 122 -19.67 -9.69 8.11
CA GLY A 122 -19.34 -10.72 9.11
C GLY A 122 -18.25 -11.69 8.64
N GLU A 123 -17.84 -11.64 7.37
CA GLU A 123 -16.73 -12.44 6.85
C GLU A 123 -15.38 -11.92 7.35
N THR A 124 -14.42 -12.84 7.49
CA THR A 124 -13.02 -12.51 7.73
C THR A 124 -12.23 -12.82 6.47
N LYS A 125 -11.61 -11.80 5.87
CA LYS A 125 -10.83 -11.93 4.63
C LYS A 125 -9.45 -11.33 4.80
N LYS A 126 -8.46 -11.86 4.09
CA LYS A 126 -7.20 -11.14 3.89
C LYS A 126 -7.37 -10.03 2.85
N PRO A 127 -6.54 -8.98 2.87
CA PRO A 127 -6.67 -7.87 1.91
C PRO A 127 -6.57 -8.29 0.44
N ASP A 128 -5.85 -9.36 0.11
CA ASP A 128 -5.75 -9.92 -1.24
C ASP A 128 -6.99 -10.74 -1.66
N GLU A 129 -7.91 -11.02 -0.74
CA GLU A 129 -9.20 -11.67 -1.00
C GLU A 129 -10.36 -10.66 -1.04
N MET A 130 -10.08 -9.40 -0.72
CA MET A 130 -11.08 -8.34 -0.67
C MET A 130 -11.30 -7.67 -2.02
N THR A 131 -12.56 -7.30 -2.25
CA THR A 131 -12.93 -6.34 -3.28
C THR A 131 -12.36 -4.95 -2.98
N VAL A 132 -12.24 -4.10 -4.00
CA VAL A 132 -11.80 -2.70 -3.85
C VAL A 132 -12.69 -1.92 -2.88
N ARG A 133 -14.00 -2.24 -2.81
CA ARG A 133 -14.92 -1.57 -1.89
C ARG A 133 -14.60 -1.96 -0.43
N GLU A 134 -14.47 -3.26 -0.17
CA GLU A 134 -14.10 -3.78 1.15
C GLU A 134 -12.75 -3.20 1.61
N LEU A 135 -11.73 -3.18 0.74
CA LEU A 135 -10.43 -2.56 1.05
C LEU A 135 -10.53 -1.09 1.48
N ARG A 136 -11.39 -0.31 0.81
CA ARG A 136 -11.62 1.10 1.16
C ARG A 136 -12.37 1.28 2.46
N GLU A 137 -13.27 0.36 2.79
CA GLU A 137 -14.01 0.35 4.05
C GLU A 137 -13.09 -0.03 5.21
N THR A 138 -12.34 -1.11 5.06
CA THR A 138 -11.28 -1.54 5.98
C THR A 138 -10.30 -0.41 6.28
N LYS A 139 -9.76 0.25 5.25
CA LYS A 139 -8.84 1.40 5.46
C LYS A 139 -9.46 2.55 6.24
N ARG A 140 -10.74 2.86 5.98
CA ARG A 140 -11.45 3.91 6.73
C ARG A 140 -11.60 3.53 8.21
N LYS A 141 -11.91 2.26 8.50
CA LYS A 141 -11.99 1.74 9.87
C LYS A 141 -10.64 1.76 10.57
N LEU A 142 -9.58 1.29 9.91
CA LEU A 142 -8.22 1.33 10.45
C LEU A 142 -7.78 2.75 10.78
N ALA A 143 -8.07 3.71 9.90
CA ALA A 143 -7.76 5.12 10.14
C ALA A 143 -8.54 5.70 11.34
N ALA A 144 -9.82 5.36 11.47
CA ALA A 144 -10.64 5.78 12.61
C ALA A 144 -10.12 5.20 13.93
N ALA A 145 -9.84 3.89 13.97
CA ALA A 145 -9.30 3.21 15.13
C ALA A 145 -7.92 3.77 15.53
N TYR A 146 -7.05 4.04 14.57
CA TYR A 146 -5.75 4.66 14.84
C TYR A 146 -5.90 6.06 15.45
N SER A 147 -6.80 6.88 14.89
CA SER A 147 -7.07 8.22 15.42
C SER A 147 -7.63 8.18 16.85
N GLU A 148 -8.54 7.25 17.14
CA GLU A 148 -9.13 7.08 18.46
C GLU A 148 -8.07 6.61 19.48
N ASN A 149 -7.26 5.62 19.11
CA ASN A 149 -6.16 5.13 19.95
C ASN A 149 -5.15 6.24 20.27
N MET A 150 -4.80 7.08 19.30
CA MET A 150 -3.91 8.24 19.51
C MET A 150 -4.51 9.28 20.46
N ALA A 151 -5.82 9.54 20.35
CA ALA A 151 -6.52 10.44 21.26
C ALA A 151 -6.53 9.88 22.69
N ASN A 152 -6.85 8.59 22.85
CA ASN A 152 -6.86 7.89 24.13
C ASN A 152 -5.47 7.89 24.78
N GLN A 153 -4.41 7.61 24.01
CA GLN A 153 -3.03 7.65 24.50
C GLN A 153 -2.64 9.05 24.99
N THR A 154 -3.09 10.09 24.30
CA THR A 154 -2.86 11.48 24.70
C THR A 154 -3.56 11.80 26.01
N LEU A 155 -4.81 11.36 26.18
CA LEU A 155 -5.58 11.54 27.42
C LEU A 155 -4.94 10.80 28.59
N LEU A 156 -4.50 9.56 28.40
CA LEU A 156 -3.78 8.79 29.42
C LEU A 156 -2.51 9.52 29.87
N THR A 157 -1.71 9.99 28.92
CA THR A 157 -0.48 10.76 29.22
C THR A 157 -0.77 12.04 30.01
N GLN A 158 -1.88 12.72 29.72
CA GLN A 158 -2.29 13.91 30.47
C GLN A 158 -2.79 13.57 31.89
N ALA A 159 -3.55 12.47 32.02
CA ALA A 159 -4.02 11.98 33.31
C ALA A 159 -2.84 11.58 34.21
N ASP A 160 -1.85 10.87 33.67
CA ASP A 160 -0.63 10.48 34.38
C ASP A 160 0.15 11.70 34.87
N LYS A 161 0.34 12.71 34.01
CA LYS A 161 0.99 13.97 34.40
C LYS A 161 0.22 14.71 35.51
N LYS A 162 -1.10 14.67 35.49
CA LYS A 162 -1.94 15.30 36.53
C LYS A 162 -1.87 14.51 37.84
N ALA A 163 -1.92 13.18 37.78
CA ALA A 163 -1.78 12.31 38.94
C ALA A 163 -0.42 12.50 39.61
N GLN A 164 0.66 12.58 38.84
CA GLN A 164 2.00 12.85 39.38
C GLN A 164 2.07 14.20 40.10
N LYS A 165 1.53 15.27 39.49
CA LYS A 165 1.48 16.59 40.14
C LYS A 165 0.71 16.58 41.45
N LEU A 166 -0.40 15.84 41.52
CA LEU A 166 -1.19 15.69 42.75
C LEU A 166 -0.43 14.90 43.81
N GLN A 167 0.25 13.82 43.43
CA GLN A 167 1.12 13.06 44.35
C GLN A 167 2.26 13.92 44.91
N ASP A 168 2.89 14.74 44.06
CA ASP A 168 3.93 15.68 44.49
C ASP A 168 3.37 16.71 45.49
N GLN A 169 2.14 17.20 45.27
CA GLN A 169 1.46 18.11 46.20
C GLN A 169 1.14 17.43 47.55
N VAL A 170 0.59 16.21 47.53
CA VAL A 170 0.29 15.45 48.74
C VAL A 170 1.57 15.18 49.54
N THR A 171 2.66 14.79 48.87
CA THR A 171 3.96 14.53 49.51
C THR A 171 4.54 15.78 50.15
N LYS A 172 4.38 16.95 49.53
CA LYS A 172 4.80 18.23 50.10
C LYS A 172 4.00 18.56 51.37
N LEU A 173 2.67 18.44 51.33
CA LEU A 173 1.80 18.70 52.49
C LEU A 173 2.07 17.74 53.66
N GLN A 174 2.45 16.49 53.38
CA GLN A 174 2.82 15.52 54.43
C GLN A 174 4.20 15.75 55.04
N ARG A 175 5.06 16.55 54.39
CA ARG A 175 6.41 16.89 54.89
C ARG A 175 6.45 18.16 55.73
N ASP A 176 5.41 18.99 55.73
CA ASP A 176 5.30 20.16 56.62
C ASP A 176 4.83 19.72 58.04
N PRO A 177 5.66 19.86 59.09
CA PRO A 177 5.37 19.31 60.41
C PRO A 177 4.55 20.25 61.32
N GLU A 178 3.64 21.08 60.79
CA GLU A 178 2.86 22.05 61.60
C GLU A 178 1.51 21.51 62.13
N ILE A 179 1.35 20.19 62.26
CA ILE A 179 0.20 19.62 62.99
C ILE A 179 0.67 18.67 64.08
N LYS A 180 1.45 19.19 65.03
CA LYS A 180 1.42 18.71 66.41
C LYS A 180 1.57 19.91 67.35
N GLN A 181 0.61 20.01 68.26
CA GLN A 181 0.51 20.91 69.44
C GLN A 181 -0.28 22.21 69.23
N VAL A 182 -1.59 22.09 69.46
CA VAL A 182 -2.32 23.00 70.35
C VAL A 182 -3.02 22.14 71.39
#